data_AF-A0A8J2Z0K7-F1
#
_entry.id   AF-A0A8J2Z0K7-F1
#
_cell.length_a   1.000
_cell.length_b   1.000
_cell.length_c   1.000
_cell.angle_alpha   90.00
_cell.angle_beta   90.00
_cell.angle_gamma   90.00
#
_symmetry.space_group_name_H-M   'P 1'
#
loop_
_entity.id
_entity.type
_entity.pdbx_description
1 polymer ?
#
loop_
_entity_poly.entity_id
_entity_poly.type
_entity_poly.pdbx_seq_one_letter_code
_entity_poly.pdbx_strand_id
1 'polypeptide(L)'
;MRTKHTFRLPPDLASKLADYAARKRVPQALVVEAALASHLSPDGADRLEAALARRLDRMSRHLERIERHVDISNEALAVFVRFWLTSTPALPEAALAAAQTKGRERYEGFIEALGRRLARGRKLSDEVIRDVSASYPPHDDASS
;
A
#
# COMPACT_ATOMS: atom_id res chain seq x y z
N MET A 1 -36.71 -21.10 22.54
CA MET A 1 -37.10 -20.96 23.96
C MET A 1 -36.06 -20.12 24.68
N ARG A 2 -36.45 -19.21 25.58
CA ARG A 2 -35.52 -18.42 26.40
C ARG A 2 -35.58 -18.90 27.84
N THR A 3 -34.43 -19.11 28.47
CA THR A 3 -34.31 -19.56 29.87
C THR A 3 -33.77 -18.42 30.73
N LYS A 4 -34.36 -18.18 31.90
CA LYS A 4 -33.91 -17.14 32.83
C LYS A 4 -32.72 -17.65 33.66
N HIS A 5 -31.62 -16.91 33.65
CA HIS A 5 -30.49 -17.13 34.53
C HIS A 5 -30.23 -15.86 35.38
N THR A 6 -29.82 -16.03 36.64
CA THR A 6 -29.53 -14.92 37.56
C THR A 6 -28.08 -15.03 38.01
N PHE A 7 -27.27 -14.01 37.71
CA PHE A 7 -25.86 -13.94 38.08
C PHE A 7 -25.57 -12.60 38.74
N ARG A 8 -24.57 -12.56 39.62
CA ARG A 8 -24.08 -11.30 40.20
C ARG A 8 -22.92 -10.78 39.36
N LEU A 9 -22.98 -9.50 39.01
CA LEU A 9 -21.90 -8.78 38.34
C LEU A 9 -21.18 -7.90 39.36
N PRO A 10 -19.85 -7.78 39.27
CA PRO A 10 -19.13 -6.72 39.95
C PRO A 10 -19.75 -5.34 39.65
N PRO A 11 -19.78 -4.42 40.62
CA PRO A 11 -20.49 -3.15 40.48
C PRO A 11 -19.93 -2.28 39.35
N ASP A 12 -18.61 -2.32 39.11
CA ASP A 12 -17.96 -1.61 38.01
C ASP A 12 -18.39 -2.17 36.63
N LEU A 13 -18.51 -3.50 36.52
CA LEU A 13 -18.94 -4.16 35.29
C LEU A 13 -20.42 -3.92 35.01
N ALA A 14 -21.26 -3.92 36.04
CA ALA A 14 -22.67 -3.57 35.92
C ALA A 14 -22.86 -2.12 35.41
N SER A 15 -22.06 -1.17 35.92
CA SER A 15 -22.05 0.22 35.43
C SER A 15 -21.65 0.29 33.96
N LYS A 16 -20.53 -0.35 33.58
CA LYS A 16 -20.05 -0.37 32.19
C LYS A 16 -21.08 -0.96 31.22
N LEU A 17 -21.78 -2.03 31.63
CA LEU A 17 -22.85 -2.63 30.84
C LEU A 17 -24.03 -1.67 30.65
N ALA A 18 -24.46 -1.01 31.73
CA ALA A 18 -25.51 0.00 31.68
C ALA A 18 -25.13 1.17 30.74
N ASP A 19 -23.92 1.70 30.87
CA ASP A 19 -23.42 2.81 30.03
C ASP A 19 -23.31 2.41 28.56
N TYR A 20 -22.84 1.20 28.27
CA TYR A 20 -22.74 0.69 26.91
C TYR A 20 -24.14 0.50 26.29
N ALA A 21 -25.05 -0.14 27.02
CA ALA A 21 -26.42 -0.36 26.58
C ALA A 21 -27.16 0.97 26.32
N ALA A 22 -26.99 1.96 27.21
CA ALA A 22 -27.55 3.29 27.06
C ALA A 22 -27.01 4.02 25.81
N ARG A 23 -25.68 4.01 25.61
CA ARG A 23 -25.05 4.62 24.42
C ARG A 23 -25.50 3.98 23.11
N LYS A 24 -25.71 2.66 23.11
CA LYS A 24 -26.16 1.90 21.94
C LYS A 24 -27.69 1.85 21.80
N ARG A 25 -28.45 2.40 22.76
CA ARG A 25 -29.93 2.37 22.82
C ARG A 25 -30.50 0.96 22.69
N VAL A 26 -29.88 -0.01 23.37
CA VAL A 26 -30.32 -1.43 23.37
C VAL A 26 -30.52 -1.93 24.80
N PRO A 27 -31.37 -2.96 25.02
CA PRO A 27 -31.51 -3.57 26.34
C PRO A 27 -30.20 -4.24 26.79
N GLN A 28 -29.87 -4.16 28.08
CA GLN A 28 -28.67 -4.81 28.64
C GLN A 28 -28.65 -6.33 28.38
N ALA A 29 -29.81 -6.98 28.44
CA ALA A 29 -29.94 -8.41 28.15
C ALA A 29 -29.48 -8.76 26.71
N LEU A 30 -29.72 -7.88 25.73
CA LEU A 30 -29.27 -8.08 24.36
C LEU A 30 -27.74 -7.97 24.25
N VAL A 31 -27.13 -7.04 24.99
CA VAL A 31 -25.67 -6.89 25.06
C VAL A 31 -25.04 -8.14 25.68
N VAL A 32 -25.61 -8.65 26.78
CA VAL A 32 -25.13 -9.86 27.45
C VAL A 32 -25.29 -11.09 26.54
N GLU A 33 -26.43 -11.23 25.87
CA GLU A 33 -26.68 -12.32 24.92
C GLU A 33 -25.67 -12.30 23.77
N ALA A 34 -25.44 -11.13 23.16
CA ALA A 34 -24.45 -10.97 22.10
C ALA A 34 -23.02 -11.26 22.58
N ALA A 35 -22.65 -10.79 23.77
CA ALA A 35 -21.35 -11.03 24.36
C ALA A 35 -21.12 -12.52 24.65
N LEU A 36 -22.11 -13.20 25.23
CA LEU A 36 -22.05 -14.65 25.49
C LEU A 36 -22.01 -15.47 24.20
N ALA A 37 -22.84 -15.13 23.22
CA ALA A 37 -22.83 -15.79 21.92
C ALA A 37 -21.48 -15.61 21.20
N SER A 38 -20.88 -14.41 21.29
CA SER A 38 -19.55 -14.15 20.73
C SER A 38 -18.44 -14.88 21.50
N HIS A 39 -18.52 -14.92 22.84
CA HIS A 39 -17.47 -15.53 23.67
C HIS A 39 -17.48 -17.06 23.60
N LEU A 40 -18.66 -17.66 23.46
CA LEU A 40 -18.83 -19.11 23.34
C LEU A 40 -18.80 -19.59 21.89
N SER A 41 -18.65 -18.69 20.91
CA SER A 41 -18.49 -19.08 19.51
C SER A 41 -17.06 -19.61 19.29
N PRO A 42 -16.91 -20.88 18.86
CA PRO A 42 -15.60 -21.45 18.54
C PRO A 42 -14.84 -20.64 17.48
N ASP A 43 -15.59 -19.98 16.58
CA ASP A 43 -15.04 -19.35 15.38
C ASP A 43 -14.60 -17.88 15.61
N GLY A 44 -14.81 -17.31 16.79
CA GLY A 44 -14.58 -15.87 17.02
C GLY A 44 -13.10 -15.48 16.92
N ALA A 45 -12.27 -16.12 17.74
CA ALA A 45 -10.83 -15.92 17.77
C ALA A 45 -10.18 -16.40 16.46
N ASP A 46 -10.52 -17.62 16.03
CA ASP A 46 -9.96 -18.25 14.82
C ASP A 46 -10.22 -17.43 13.55
N ARG A 47 -11.41 -16.82 13.41
CA ARG A 47 -11.72 -15.96 12.25
C ARG A 47 -10.90 -14.67 12.26
N LEU A 48 -10.70 -14.06 13.42
CA LEU A 48 -9.87 -12.87 13.56
C LEU A 48 -8.41 -13.19 13.23
N GLU A 49 -7.88 -14.26 13.80
CA GLU A 49 -6.52 -14.73 13.54
C GLU A 49 -6.32 -15.05 12.05
N ALA A 50 -7.24 -15.78 11.42
CA ALA A 50 -7.17 -16.07 9.99
C ALA A 50 -7.30 -14.81 9.12
N ALA A 51 -8.10 -13.81 9.53
CA ALA A 51 -8.19 -12.54 8.83
C ALA A 51 -6.88 -11.73 8.93
N LEU A 52 -6.25 -11.73 10.11
CA LEU A 52 -4.95 -11.09 10.34
C LEU A 52 -3.85 -11.79 9.54
N ALA A 53 -3.77 -13.12 9.58
CA ALA A 53 -2.80 -13.90 8.81
C ALA A 53 -2.91 -13.60 7.30
N ARG A 54 -4.13 -13.57 6.76
CA ARG A 54 -4.39 -13.20 5.35
C ARG A 54 -3.98 -11.75 5.04
N ARG A 55 -4.15 -10.82 5.98
CA ARG A 55 -3.71 -9.43 5.80
C ARG A 55 -2.19 -9.33 5.79
N LEU A 56 -1.52 -10.05 6.69
CA LEU A 56 -0.06 -10.11 6.75
C LEU A 56 0.53 -10.72 5.49
N ASP A 57 -0.01 -11.84 4.99
CA ASP A 57 0.42 -12.43 3.72
C ASP A 57 0.29 -11.45 2.55
N ARG A 58 -0.82 -10.71 2.46
CA ARG A 58 -0.97 -9.65 1.44
C ARG A 58 0.06 -8.52 1.59
N MET A 59 0.42 -8.15 2.82
CA MET A 59 1.45 -7.15 3.08
C MET A 59 2.83 -7.66 2.68
N SER A 60 3.17 -8.91 3.01
CA SER A 60 4.44 -9.54 2.60
C SER A 60 4.60 -9.55 1.09
N ARG A 61 3.58 -10.00 0.34
CA ARG A 61 3.60 -9.96 -1.13
C ARG A 61 3.70 -8.54 -1.70
N HIS A 62 3.20 -7.54 -0.97
CA HIS A 62 3.35 -6.14 -1.39
C HIS A 62 4.79 -5.67 -1.17
N LEU A 63 5.42 -6.04 -0.04
CA LEU A 63 6.82 -5.74 0.26
C LEU A 63 7.76 -6.39 -0.75
N GLU A 64 7.58 -7.68 -1.06
CA GLU A 64 8.37 -8.39 -2.08
C GLU A 64 8.30 -7.69 -3.45
N ARG A 65 7.11 -7.18 -3.82
CA ARG A 65 6.94 -6.41 -5.05
C ARG A 65 7.70 -5.08 -4.99
N ILE A 66 7.62 -4.36 -3.87
CA ILE A 66 8.34 -3.10 -3.67
C ILE A 66 9.84 -3.34 -3.75
N GLU A 67 10.35 -4.37 -3.08
CA GLU A 67 11.76 -4.77 -3.10
C GLU A 67 12.23 -4.98 -4.54
N ARG A 68 11.49 -5.78 -5.33
CA ARG A 68 11.79 -5.95 -6.76
C ARG A 68 11.78 -4.63 -7.54
N HIS A 69 10.84 -3.72 -7.27
CA HIS A 69 10.82 -2.41 -7.94
C HIS A 69 12.03 -1.54 -7.55
N VAL A 70 12.47 -1.62 -6.30
CA VAL A 70 13.68 -0.92 -5.81
C VAL A 70 14.92 -1.48 -6.49
N ASP A 71 15.06 -2.80 -6.56
CA ASP A 71 16.19 -3.44 -7.23
C ASP A 71 16.28 -3.05 -8.72
N ILE A 72 15.17 -3.13 -9.45
CA ILE A 72 15.11 -2.71 -10.85
C ILE A 72 15.49 -1.22 -11.00
N SER A 73 15.03 -0.37 -10.08
CA SER A 73 15.35 1.06 -10.11
C SER A 73 16.83 1.32 -9.83
N ASN A 74 17.43 0.58 -8.90
CA ASN A 74 18.86 0.65 -8.59
C ASN A 74 19.71 0.19 -9.77
N GLU A 75 19.36 -0.93 -10.41
CA GLU A 75 20.06 -1.42 -11.61
C GLU A 75 19.95 -0.43 -12.77
N ALA A 76 18.76 0.12 -13.02
CA ALA A 76 18.57 1.14 -14.04
C ALA A 76 19.40 2.41 -13.77
N LEU A 77 19.48 2.85 -12.50
CA LEU A 77 20.32 3.98 -12.10
C LEU A 77 21.80 3.67 -12.28
N ALA A 78 22.26 2.47 -11.91
CA ALA A 78 23.64 2.06 -12.10
C ALA A 78 24.05 2.07 -13.59
N VAL A 79 23.19 1.53 -14.46
CA VAL A 79 23.39 1.58 -15.92
C VAL A 79 23.40 3.02 -16.42
N PHE A 80 22.47 3.86 -15.96
CA PHE A 80 22.42 5.27 -16.34
C PHE A 80 23.69 6.03 -15.92
N VAL A 81 24.17 5.85 -14.69
CA VAL A 81 25.41 6.49 -14.19
C VAL A 81 26.61 6.02 -14.99
N ARG A 82 26.72 4.71 -15.27
CA ARG A 82 27.81 4.18 -16.10
C ARG A 82 27.80 4.83 -17.48
N PHE A 83 26.64 4.85 -18.14
CA PHE A 83 26.47 5.51 -19.44
C PHE A 83 26.85 6.99 -19.38
N TRP A 84 26.38 7.72 -18.36
CA TRP A 84 26.67 9.14 -18.18
C TRP A 84 28.17 9.41 -18.04
N LEU A 85 28.89 8.62 -17.25
CA LEU A 85 30.35 8.75 -17.06
C LEU A 85 31.14 8.42 -18.33
N THR A 86 30.65 7.49 -19.16
CA THR A 86 31.35 7.10 -20.40
C THR A 86 31.02 8.01 -21.59
N SER A 87 29.87 8.66 -21.59
CA SER A 87 29.35 9.39 -22.76
C SER A 87 29.36 10.90 -22.60
N THR A 88 29.61 11.44 -21.40
CA THR A 88 29.66 12.89 -21.17
C THR A 88 31.11 13.38 -21.28
N PRO A 89 31.45 14.20 -22.29
CA PRO A 89 32.80 14.77 -22.40
C PRO A 89 33.11 15.69 -21.22
N ALA A 90 34.33 15.64 -20.71
CA ALA A 90 34.80 16.58 -19.71
C ALA A 90 34.79 18.00 -20.31
N LEU A 91 34.20 18.95 -19.57
CA LEU A 91 34.13 20.34 -19.99
C LEU A 91 35.44 21.07 -19.64
N PRO A 92 35.89 22.02 -20.47
CA PRO A 92 36.95 22.95 -20.10
C PRO A 92 36.56 23.73 -18.84
N GLU A 93 37.54 24.05 -17.99
CA GLU A 93 37.31 24.68 -16.69
C GLU A 93 36.58 26.03 -16.81
N ALA A 94 36.89 26.81 -17.85
CA ALA A 94 36.22 28.08 -18.15
C ALA A 94 34.71 27.92 -18.45
N ALA A 95 34.26 26.74 -18.88
CA ALA A 95 32.86 26.45 -19.20
C ALA A 95 32.10 25.81 -18.02
N LEU A 96 32.79 25.39 -16.95
CA LEU A 96 32.17 24.70 -15.81
C LEU A 96 31.11 25.55 -15.13
N ALA A 97 31.39 26.83 -14.85
CA ALA A 97 30.45 27.71 -14.17
C ALA A 97 29.15 27.89 -14.97
N ALA A 98 29.25 28.15 -16.27
CA ALA A 98 28.09 28.28 -17.15
C ALA A 98 27.30 26.98 -17.27
N ALA A 99 27.99 25.82 -17.35
CA ALA A 99 27.35 24.52 -17.40
C ALA A 99 26.64 24.16 -16.08
N GLN A 100 27.21 24.51 -14.93
CA GLN A 100 26.58 24.31 -13.61
C GLN A 100 25.30 25.15 -13.47
N THR A 101 25.33 26.42 -13.86
CA THR A 101 24.15 27.29 -13.86
C THR A 101 23.04 26.69 -14.72
N LYS A 102 23.36 26.34 -15.97
CA LYS A 102 22.39 25.75 -16.91
C LYS A 102 21.91 24.36 -16.46
N GLY A 103 22.76 23.60 -15.78
CA GLY A 103 22.41 22.33 -15.17
C GLY A 103 21.37 22.49 -14.06
N ARG A 104 21.54 23.52 -13.22
CA ARG A 104 20.57 23.86 -12.16
C ARG A 104 19.22 24.26 -12.71
N GLU A 105 19.19 25.14 -13.71
CA GLU A 105 17.96 25.55 -14.41
C GLU A 105 17.22 24.34 -15.00
N ARG A 106 17.94 23.43 -15.68
CA ARG A 106 17.35 22.19 -16.22
C ARG A 106 16.82 21.27 -15.13
N TYR A 107 17.53 21.15 -14.01
CA TYR A 107 17.11 20.33 -12.88
C TYR A 107 15.83 20.88 -12.25
N GLU A 108 15.73 22.18 -12.01
CA GLU A 108 14.52 22.83 -11.51
C GLU A 108 13.33 22.59 -12.44
N GLY A 109 13.51 22.77 -13.76
CA GLY A 109 12.47 22.48 -14.75
C GLY A 109 12.06 21.01 -14.78
N PHE A 110 13.00 20.09 -14.58
CA PHE A 110 12.71 18.65 -14.43
C PHE A 110 11.87 18.37 -13.19
N ILE A 111 12.24 18.93 -12.03
CA ILE A 111 11.49 18.76 -10.77
C ILE A 111 10.06 19.29 -10.91
N GLU A 112 9.90 20.45 -11.54
CA GLU A 112 8.59 21.03 -11.79
C GLU A 112 7.73 20.14 -12.72
N ALA A 113 8.32 19.65 -13.82
CA ALA A 113 7.65 18.72 -14.73
C ALA A 113 7.26 17.40 -14.06
N LEU A 114 8.15 16.85 -13.23
CA LEU A 114 7.91 15.64 -12.44
C LEU A 114 6.78 15.86 -11.44
N GLY A 115 6.80 16.98 -10.70
CA GLY A 115 5.75 17.36 -9.76
C GLY A 115 4.37 17.44 -10.43
N ARG A 116 4.28 18.11 -11.59
CA ARG A 116 3.04 18.17 -12.39
C ARG A 116 2.57 16.78 -12.80
N ARG A 117 3.49 15.89 -13.18
CA ARG A 117 3.15 14.53 -13.60
C ARG A 117 2.64 13.67 -12.44
N LEU A 118 3.29 13.74 -11.28
CA LEU A 118 2.86 13.04 -10.06
C LEU A 118 1.47 13.51 -9.61
N ALA A 119 1.20 14.83 -9.65
CA ALA A 119 -0.10 15.38 -9.31
C ALA A 119 -1.24 14.88 -10.23
N ARG A 120 -0.93 14.52 -11.48
CA ARG A 120 -1.90 13.95 -12.44
C ARG A 120 -2.14 12.45 -12.23
N GLY A 121 -1.41 11.78 -11.33
CA GLY A 121 -1.60 10.37 -10.98
C GLY A 121 -1.19 9.35 -12.05
N ARG A 122 -0.62 9.79 -13.20
CA ARG A 122 -0.15 8.88 -14.25
C ARG A 122 1.20 8.29 -13.86
N LYS A 123 1.28 6.96 -13.72
CA LYS A 123 2.54 6.26 -13.43
C LYS A 123 3.31 5.99 -14.71
N LEU A 124 4.65 6.08 -14.64
CA LEU A 124 5.53 5.70 -15.75
C LEU A 124 5.35 4.24 -16.16
N SER A 125 5.08 3.36 -15.20
CA SER A 125 4.75 1.94 -15.46
C SER A 125 3.60 1.78 -16.44
N ASP A 126 2.58 2.64 -16.36
CA ASP A 126 1.35 2.48 -17.14
C ASP A 126 1.54 2.90 -18.60
N GLU A 127 2.50 3.78 -18.86
CA GLU A 127 2.88 4.23 -20.20
C GLU A 127 3.83 3.21 -20.85
N VAL A 128 4.85 2.75 -20.12
CA VAL A 128 5.82 1.76 -20.62
C VAL A 128 5.16 0.41 -20.92
N ILE A 129 4.23 -0.06 -20.07
CA ILE A 129 3.51 -1.32 -20.34
C ILE A 129 2.65 -1.20 -21.62
N ARG A 130 2.03 -0.04 -21.85
CA ARG A 130 1.25 0.21 -23.07
C ARG A 130 2.13 0.17 -24.31
N ASP A 131 3.28 0.83 -24.29
CA ASP A 131 4.21 0.87 -25.43
C ASP A 131 4.78 -0.52 -25.73
N VAL A 132 5.13 -1.31 -24.70
CA VAL A 132 5.59 -2.71 -24.89
C VAL A 132 4.48 -3.57 -25.48
N SER A 133 3.23 -3.46 -24.98
CA SER A 133 2.09 -4.22 -25.54
C SER A 133 1.71 -3.79 -26.96
N ALA A 134 1.93 -2.53 -27.33
CA ALA A 134 1.74 -2.04 -28.70
C ALA A 134 2.85 -2.53 -29.65
N SER A 135 4.05 -2.77 -29.12
CA SER A 135 5.20 -3.29 -29.89
C SER A 135 5.19 -4.82 -30.10
N TYR A 136 4.35 -5.56 -29.36
CA TYR A 136 4.17 -7.00 -29.51
C TYR A 136 2.67 -7.35 -29.58
N PRO A 137 2.04 -7.31 -30.77
CA PRO A 137 0.67 -7.77 -30.91
C PRO A 137 0.57 -9.27 -30.55
N PRO A 138 -0.53 -9.72 -29.94
CA PRO A 138 -0.73 -11.14 -29.68
C PRO A 138 -0.70 -11.89 -31.01
N HIS A 139 0.24 -12.84 -31.11
CA HIS A 139 0.24 -13.83 -32.18
C HIS A 139 -0.99 -14.73 -31.99
N ASP A 140 -1.96 -14.64 -32.89
CA ASP A 140 -3.07 -15.58 -33.00
C ASP A 140 -2.53 -16.95 -33.46
N ASP A 141 -2.04 -17.74 -32.51
CA ASP A 141 -1.80 -19.17 -32.71
C ASP A 141 -3.12 -19.93 -32.51
N ALA A 142 -3.99 -19.84 -33.51
CA ALA A 142 -5.15 -20.71 -33.65
C ALA A 142 -5.43 -21.00 -35.13
N SER A 143 -4.65 -21.89 -35.73
CA SER A 143 -5.03 -22.65 -36.93
C SER A 143 -4.11 -23.85 -37.10
N SER A 144 -4.55 -25.01 -36.61
CA SER A 144 -4.36 -26.33 -37.23
C SER A 144 -5.26 -27.34 -36.54
#